data_AF-A0A7W0N791-F1
#
_entry.id   AF-A0A7W0N791-F1
#
_cell.length_a   1.000
_cell.length_b   1.000
_cell.length_c   1.000
_cell.angle_alpha   90.00
_cell.angle_beta   90.00
_cell.angle_gamma   90.00
#
_symmetry.space_group_name_H-M   'P 1'
#
loop_
_entity.id
_entity.type
_entity.pdbx_description
1 polymer ?
#
loop_
_entity_poly.entity_id
_entity_poly.type
_entity_poly.pdbx_seq_one_letter_code
_entity_poly.pdbx_strand_id
1 'polypeptide(L)' 'MACPRLEDQTKLFELLKPERIEVELSEEFQLNPEQSTSAIIVHHPQAKYFNIE' A
#
# COMPACT_ATOMS: atom_id res chain seq x y z
N MET A 1 1.57 -3.37 13.13
CA MET A 1 2.10 -3.16 11.78
C MET A 1 2.49 -1.69 11.63
N ALA A 2 3.51 -1.37 10.83
CA ALA A 2 3.91 0.04 10.58
C ALA A 2 2.87 0.83 9.78
N CYS A 3 2.03 0.13 9.01
CA CYS A 3 0.90 0.70 8.29
C CYS A 3 -0.33 -0.19 8.55
N PRO A 4 -1.10 0.06 9.63
CA PRO A 4 -2.21 -0.83 10.04
C PRO A 4 -3.52 -0.56 9.29
N ARG A 5 -3.65 0.56 8.58
CA ARG A 5 -4.92 0.99 7.98
C ARG A 5 -4.94 0.63 6.50
N LEU A 6 -5.91 -0.17 6.07
CA LEU A 6 -6.07 -0.55 4.66
C LEU A 6 -6.45 0.64 3.78
N GLU A 7 -7.23 1.59 4.30
CA GLU A 7 -7.62 2.86 3.64
C GLU A 7 -6.43 3.65 3.09
N ASP A 8 -5.24 3.54 3.68
CA ASP A 8 -4.04 4.23 3.20
C ASP A 8 -3.58 3.77 1.80
N GLN A 9 -4.09 2.64 1.30
CA GLN A 9 -3.90 2.20 -0.09
C GLN A 9 -4.40 3.24 -1.11
N THR A 10 -5.46 3.99 -0.78
CA THR A 10 -6.02 5.03 -1.66
C THR A 10 -4.97 6.07 -2.07
N LYS A 11 -4.09 6.45 -1.14
CA LYS A 11 -2.98 7.39 -1.39
C LYS A 11 -1.98 6.82 -2.39
N LEU A 12 -1.67 5.53 -2.27
CA LEU A 12 -0.76 4.85 -3.20
C LEU A 12 -1.40 4.73 -4.59
N PHE A 13 -2.70 4.45 -4.66
CA PHE A 13 -3.43 4.40 -5.94
C PHE A 13 -3.45 5.75 -6.65
N GLU A 14 -3.73 6.84 -5.93
CA GLU A 14 -3.71 8.20 -6.49
C GLU A 14 -2.35 8.55 -7.10
N LEU A 15 -1.26 8.18 -6.42
CA LEU A 15 0.11 8.48 -6.84
C LEU A 15 0.62 7.56 -7.96
N LEU A 16 0.40 6.25 -7.85
CA LEU A 16 1.00 5.25 -8.73
C LEU A 16 0.17 4.92 -9.96
N LYS A 17 -1.16 5.11 -9.89
CA LYS A 17 -2.14 4.73 -10.93
C LYS A 17 -1.94 3.29 -11.40
N PRO A 18 -2.02 2.31 -10.49
CA PRO A 18 -1.69 0.92 -10.77
C PRO A 18 -2.71 0.23 -11.72
N GLU A 19 -3.83 0.88 -12.04
CA GLU A 19 -4.79 0.43 -13.07
C GLU A 19 -4.11 0.25 -14.44
N ARG A 20 -2.99 0.96 -14.68
CA ARG A 20 -2.15 0.79 -15.88
C ARG A 20 -1.53 -0.60 -16.03
N ILE A 21 -1.49 -1.38 -14.94
CA ILE A 21 -1.05 -2.77 -14.90
C ILE A 21 -2.17 -3.71 -14.42
N GLU A 22 -3.43 -3.31 -14.60
CA GLU A 22 -4.61 -4.13 -14.29
C GLU A 22 -4.76 -4.47 -12.80
N VAL A 23 -4.21 -3.63 -11.91
CA VAL A 23 -4.43 -3.72 -10.47
C VAL A 23 -5.47 -2.69 -10.03
N GLU A 24 -6.50 -3.17 -9.35
CA GLU A 24 -7.65 -2.39 -8.87
C GLU A 24 -7.71 -2.38 -7.33
N LEU A 25 -8.44 -1.41 -6.77
CA LEU A 25 -8.72 -1.32 -5.34
C LEU A 25 -10.20 -1.64 -5.11
N SER A 26 -10.48 -2.61 -4.24
CA SER A 26 -11.86 -2.94 -3.86
C SER A 26 -12.48 -1.87 -2.94
N GLU A 27 -13.79 -1.96 -2.73
CA GLU A 27 -14.51 -1.11 -1.76
C GLU A 27 -13.96 -1.24 -0.33
N GLU A 28 -13.41 -2.42 0.00
CA GLU A 28 -12.79 -2.73 1.29
C GLU A 28 -11.27 -2.43 1.32
N PHE A 29 -10.78 -1.65 0.35
CA PHE A 29 -9.38 -1.24 0.21
C PHE A 29 -8.37 -2.39 0.00
N GLN A 30 -8.85 -3.53 -0.51
CA GLN A 30 -7.99 -4.66 -0.86
C GLN A 30 -7.52 -4.55 -2.32
N LEU A 31 -6.33 -5.09 -2.60
CA LEU A 31 -5.82 -5.15 -3.97
C LEU A 31 -6.50 -6.28 -4.74
N ASN A 32 -6.86 -6.01 -5.99
CA ASN A 32 -7.33 -7.01 -6.95
C ASN A 32 -6.42 -7.00 -8.19
N PRO A 33 -5.77 -8.11 -8.57
CA PRO A 33 -5.81 -9.44 -7.97
C PRO A 33 -5.27 -9.48 -6.53
N GLU A 34 -5.79 -10.39 -5.70
CA GLU A 34 -5.39 -10.54 -4.29
C GLU A 34 -3.90 -10.87 -4.13
N GLN A 35 -3.29 -11.47 -5.16
CA GLN A 35 -1.85 -11.80 -5.20
C GLN A 35 -0.96 -10.57 -5.52
N SER A 36 -1.53 -9.37 -5.56
CA SER A 36 -0.80 -8.11 -5.74
C SER A 36 -0.13 -7.66 -4.44
N THR A 37 0.89 -6.81 -4.54
CA THR A 37 1.55 -6.22 -3.38
C THR A 37 1.85 -4.76 -3.63
N SER A 38 1.52 -3.89 -2.67
CA SER A 38 1.96 -2.49 -2.62
C SER A 38 2.97 -2.30 -1.49
N ALA A 39 3.92 -1.39 -1.67
CA ALA A 39 4.93 -1.08 -0.66
C ALA A 39 5.46 0.35 -0.81
N ILE A 40 5.94 0.92 0.30
CA ILE A 40 6.72 2.16 0.33
C ILE A 40 8.17 1.77 0.63
N ILE A 41 9.11 2.26 -0.17
CA ILE A 41 10.53 2.04 0.02
C ILE A 41 11.14 3.29 0.67
N VAL A 42 11.77 3.12 1.83
CA VAL A 42 12.43 4.21 2.57
C VAL A 42 13.92 3.91 2.66
N HIS A 43 14.75 4.77 2.07
CA HIS A 43 16.19 4.56 2.00
C HIS A 43 16.97 5.01 3.24
N HIS A 44 16.33 5.69 4.20
CA HIS A 44 17.02 6.23 5.36
C HIS A 44 17.64 5.10 6.20
N PRO A 45 18.93 5.16 6.59
CA PRO A 45 19.63 4.05 7.24
C PRO A 45 19.08 3.69 8.62
N GLN A 46 18.34 4.61 9.25
CA GLN A 46 17.67 4.37 10.54
C GLN A 46 16.22 3.92 10.40
N ALA A 47 15.67 3.82 9.18
CA ALA A 47 14.29 3.38 8.98
C ALA A 47 14.12 1.93 9.43
N LYS A 48 13.08 1.68 10.22
CA LYS A 48 12.74 0.36 10.76
C LYS A 48 11.22 0.19 10.75
N TYR A 49 10.77 -1.05 10.62
CA TYR A 49 9.37 -1.38 10.92
C TYR A 49 9.11 -1.16 12.41
N PHE A 50 8.00 -0.51 12.73
CA PHE A 50 7.52 -0.32 14.09
C PHE A 50 6.02 -0.61 14.15
N ASN A 51 5.48 -0.82 15.34
CA ASN A 51 4.04 -0.88 15.54
C ASN A 51 3.57 0.44 16.13
N ILE A 52 2.40 0.89 15.69
CA ILE A 52 1.67 1.97 16.36
C ILE A 52 0.80 1.26 17.39
N GLU A 53 1.01 1.55 18.67
CA GLU A 53 0.11 1.15 19.77
C GLU A 53 -1.18 1.96 19.73
#